data_AF-A0A554KQ92-F1
#
_entry.id   AF-A0A554KQ92-F1
#
_cell.length_a   1.000
_cell.length_b   1.000
_cell.length_c   1.000
_cell.angle_alpha   90.00
_cell.angle_beta   90.00
_cell.angle_gamma   90.00
#
_symmetry.space_group_name_H-M   'P 1'
#
loop_
_entity.id
_entity.type
_entity.pdbx_description
1 polymer ?
#
loop_
_entity_poly.entity_id
_entity_poly.type
_entity_poly.pdbx_seq_one_letter_code
_entity_poly.pdbx_strand_id
1 'polypeptide(L)' 'MNKSRVIYSVLAILFGAFMFVYGEFDDSPGGQLIGLLIGIIGIIGVIKSKKKNSG' A
#
# COMPACT_ATOMS: atom_id res chain seq x y z
N MET A 1 -10.80 12.46 -10.07
CA MET A 1 -10.16 11.63 -9.03
C MET A 1 -11.21 10.68 -8.50
N ASN A 2 -11.06 9.36 -8.69
CA ASN A 2 -11.98 8.42 -8.04
C ASN A 2 -11.61 8.38 -6.56
N LYS A 3 -12.32 9.16 -5.73
CA LYS A 3 -12.04 9.31 -4.29
C LYS A 3 -11.87 7.94 -3.61
N SER A 4 -12.71 6.97 -3.96
CA SER A 4 -12.64 5.60 -3.45
C SER A 4 -11.29 4.93 -3.75
N ARG A 5 -10.74 5.11 -4.96
CA ARG A 5 -9.45 4.51 -5.34
C ARG A 5 -8.30 5.04 -4.51
N VAL A 6 -8.29 6.35 -4.26
CA VAL A 6 -7.26 6.98 -3.40
C VAL A 6 -7.40 6.48 -1.97
N ILE A 7 -8.63 6.40 -1.44
CA ILE A 7 -8.90 5.86 -0.10
C ILE A 7 -8.39 4.41 0.03
N TYR A 8 -8.74 3.52 -0.91
CA TYR A 8 -8.24 2.14 -0.89
C TYR A 8 -6.71 2.06 -1.01
N SER A 9 -6.10 2.93 -1.81
CA SER A 9 -4.63 2.98 -1.93
C SER A 9 -3.96 3.45 -0.63
N VAL A 10 -4.52 4.44 0.07
CA VAL A 10 -4.02 4.88 1.37
C VAL A 10 -4.19 3.79 2.43
N LEU A 11 -5.34 3.11 2.45
CA LEU A 11 -5.56 1.96 3.34
C LEU A 11 -4.57 0.82 3.07
N ALA A 12 -4.27 0.52 1.80
CA ALA A 12 -3.26 -0.46 1.43
C ALA A 12 -1.86 -0.06 1.92
N ILE A 13 -1.48 1.23 1.83
CA ILE A 13 -0.18 1.70 2.35
C ILE A 13 -0.10 1.50 3.87
N LEU A 14 -1.15 1.89 4.60
CA LEU A 14 -1.19 1.73 6.06
C LEU A 14 -1.16 0.25 6.47
N PHE A 15 -1.94 -0.60 5.78
CA PHE A 15 -1.98 -2.03 6.05
C PHE A 15 -0.66 -2.72 5.68
N GLY A 16 -0.02 -2.32 4.58
CA GLY A 16 1.31 -2.80 4.18
C GLY A 16 2.38 -2.45 5.20
N ALA A 17 2.40 -1.20 5.69
CA ALA A 17 3.31 -0.77 6.74
C ALA A 17 3.07 -1.54 8.06
N PHE A 18 1.80 -1.74 8.44
CA PHE A 18 1.45 -2.56 9.59
C PHE A 18 1.95 -3.99 9.47
N MET A 19 1.68 -4.67 8.34
CA MET A 19 2.15 -6.03 8.07
C MET A 19 3.66 -6.13 8.01
N PHE A 20 4.36 -5.10 7.54
CA PHE A 20 5.81 -5.08 7.50
C PHE A 20 6.41 -5.10 8.92
N VAL A 21 5.90 -4.23 9.80
CA VAL A 21 6.32 -4.17 11.22
C VAL A 21 5.88 -5.42 11.97
N TYR A 22 4.65 -5.89 11.75
CA TYR A 22 4.15 -7.10 12.41
C TYR A 22 4.90 -8.36 11.94
N GLY A 23 5.27 -8.44 10.66
CA GLY A 23 6.06 -9.55 10.13
C GLY A 23 7.48 -9.59 10.70
N GLU A 24 8.08 -8.44 11.00
CA GLU A 24 9.34 -8.36 11.74
C GLU A 24 9.17 -8.80 13.21
N PHE A 25 8.07 -8.40 13.86
CA PHE A 25 7.74 -8.84 15.22
C PHE A 25 7.50 -10.36 15.32
N ASP A 26 6.88 -10.96 14.31
CA ASP A 26 6.59 -12.40 14.23
C ASP A 26 7.77 -13.22 13.64
N ASP A 27 8.94 -12.60 13.47
CA ASP A 27 10.16 -13.18 12.85
C ASP A 27 9.86 -13.93 11.54
N SER A 28 8.88 -13.41 10.79
CA SER A 28 8.25 -14.06 9.65
C SER A 28 8.59 -13.28 8.38
N PRO A 29 9.62 -13.70 7.62
CA PRO A 29 10.07 -12.98 6.42
C PRO A 29 8.98 -12.88 5.35
N GLY A 30 8.04 -13.82 5.33
CA GLY A 30 6.87 -13.77 4.45
C GLY A 30 5.90 -12.62 4.78
N GLY A 31 5.65 -12.35 6.06
CA GLY A 31 4.79 -11.25 6.50
C GLY A 31 5.37 -9.89 6.12
N GLN A 32 6.69 -9.74 6.29
CA GLN A 32 7.43 -8.56 5.88
C GLN A 32 7.36 -8.34 4.35
N LEU A 33 7.56 -9.40 3.56
CA LEU A 33 7.49 -9.34 2.11
C LEU A 33 6.09 -9.00 1.59
N ILE A 34 5.04 -9.57 2.19
CA ILE A 34 3.65 -9.23 1.89
C ILE A 34 3.37 -7.76 2.24
N GLY A 35 3.81 -7.29 3.41
CA GLY A 35 3.66 -5.90 3.82
C GLY A 35 4.29 -4.93 2.81
N LEU A 36 5.51 -5.24 2.34
CA LEU A 36 6.21 -4.45 1.33
C LEU A 36 5.45 -4.42 0.00
N LEU A 37 5.00 -5.58 -0.50
CA LEU A 37 4.25 -5.68 -1.76
C LEU A 37 2.95 -4.87 -1.72
N ILE A 38 2.18 -5.01 -0.64
CA ILE A 38 0.93 -4.27 -0.46
C ILE A 38 1.20 -2.76 -0.42
N GLY A 39 2.26 -2.33 0.30
CA GLY A 39 2.68 -0.93 0.35
C GLY A 39 3.00 -0.37 -1.03
N ILE A 40 3.79 -1.09 -1.83
CA ILE A 40 4.16 -0.71 -3.21
C ILE A 40 2.91 -0.59 -4.09
N ILE A 41 1.99 -1.55 -4.04
CA ILE A 41 0.74 -1.52 -4.81
C ILE A 41 -0.10 -0.29 -4.43
N GLY A 42 -0.17 0.03 -3.14
CA GLY A 42 -0.84 1.23 -2.63
C GLY A 42 -0.22 2.51 -3.20
N ILE A 43 1.10 2.65 -3.17
CA ILE A 43 1.83 3.81 -3.72
C ILE A 43 1.54 3.96 -5.23
N ILE A 44 1.66 2.87 -5.99
CA ILE A 44 1.37 2.85 -7.43
C ILE A 44 -0.08 3.29 -7.70
N GLY A 45 -1.03 2.83 -6.87
CA GLY A 45 -2.43 3.20 -6.94
C GLY A 45 -2.67 4.71 -6.78
N VAL A 46 -1.98 5.35 -5.83
CA VAL A 46 -2.02 6.81 -5.63
C VAL A 46 -1.42 7.55 -6.84
N ILE A 47 -0.24 7.15 -7.30
CA ILE A 47 0.46 7.80 -8.43
C ILE A 47 -0.39 7.73 -9.71
N LYS A 48 -0.92 6.54 -10.04
CA LYS A 48 -1.79 6.36 -11.21
C LYS A 48 -3.08 7.17 -11.11
N SER A 49 -3.62 7.34 -9.90
CA SER A 49 -4.82 8.15 -9.66
C SER A 49 -4.57 9.66 -9.82
N LYS A 50 -3.37 10.14 -9.51
CA LYS A 50 -2.95 11.52 -9.79
C LYS A 50 -2.77 11.77 -11.29
N LYS A 51 -2.07 10.88 -12.01
CA LYS A 51 -1.82 11.02 -13.46
C LYS A 51 -3.11 11.14 -14.28
N LYS A 52 -4.16 10.39 -13.92
CA LYS A 52 -5.48 10.44 -14.60
C LYS A 52 -6.21 11.78 -14.46
N ASN A 53 -5.85 12.60 -13.48
CA ASN A 53 -6.55 13.84 -13.15
C ASN A 53 -5.87 15.09 -13.72
N SER A 54 -4.71 14.94 -14.36
CA SER A 54 -3.90 16.01 -14.95
C SER A 54 -3.91 15.99 -16.49
N GLY A 55 -4.90 15.31 -17.09
CA GLY A 55 -5.11 15.24 -18.53
C GLY A 55 -6.57 15.49 -18.88
#